data_AF-A0A1B7MPJ9-F1
#
_entry.id   AF-A0A1B7MPJ9-F1
#
_cell.length_a   1.000
_cell.length_b   1.000
_cell.length_c   1.000
_cell.angle_alpha   90.00
_cell.angle_beta   90.00
_cell.angle_gamma   90.00
#
_symmetry.space_group_name_H-M   'P 1'
#
loop_
_entity.id
_entity.type
_entity.pdbx_description
1 polymer ?
#
loop_
_entity_poly.entity_id
_entity_poly.type
_entity_poly.pdbx_seq_one_letter_code
_entity_poly.pdbx_strand_id
1 'polypeptide(L)'
;MTVTAEKKTEPRAEFLSLPQELQCYILGFIPWRDILRFTSVCRALHQTYMSSCELQYIVELGGQGLLPLPDINLGDHVPILKRLQLLREKSRAWLRFNIHSSKTISIPKQYYGDQRRFINGHLFFWRNSQPEIFPILPEPSQHTIERDWSRESLCPVDATIVSIDLDVSQNLIATAYVMDETLESDDKRVYIELGALDEDGAPPQAVGRTLFPSELVPIYYYRTHLPTHGRRLIISGKHVALCHCLDIFDHEWWLQIWDWQQSTTSNCILSNTRKSYCPSFSLLGSDRLLVVTGDRLKLYSIENTSQAPPLLACFLLPIPESTRIHWIHPLDNIAYSSRLQMQARQTMWTSDPKDRLLFLNMTGNYHPNLDGPCIIISTRIFFFRELAPVIPWKYWGPLNTRALLSLTSSYDQEYMNGNRVLRSSLTVTDRGWFRWDSECDLRMMDFSPLAVKHHQGSGRVVKEPSTIKVVTGKNEKFVLTTCLPYVEVVSNRKFRADDLASIQFDQDRIYLDRYDPLDLSDQVEVITI
;
A
#
# COMPACT_ATOMS: atom_id res chain seq x y z
N MET A 1 43.54 41.41 -50.15
CA MET A 1 43.35 41.68 -48.71
C MET A 1 41.93 41.30 -48.36
N THR A 2 41.73 40.09 -47.84
CA THR A 2 40.42 39.54 -47.46
C THR A 2 40.24 39.80 -45.97
N VAL A 3 39.36 40.73 -45.62
CA VAL A 3 39.02 41.06 -44.24
C VAL A 3 38.13 39.95 -43.70
N THR A 4 38.70 39.02 -42.94
CA THR A 4 37.96 38.03 -42.17
C THR A 4 37.31 38.73 -40.98
N ALA A 5 35.99 38.91 -41.03
CA ALA A 5 35.21 39.42 -39.93
C ALA A 5 35.22 38.40 -38.77
N GLU A 6 35.87 38.76 -37.66
CA GLU A 6 35.80 38.02 -36.40
C GLU A 6 34.35 38.02 -35.90
N LYS A 7 33.73 36.85 -35.90
CA LYS A 7 32.41 36.63 -35.29
C LYS A 7 32.61 36.72 -33.78
N LYS A 8 32.24 37.86 -33.19
CA LYS A 8 32.23 38.07 -31.74
C LYS A 8 31.23 37.10 -31.12
N THR A 9 31.71 35.96 -30.62
CA THR A 9 30.90 34.99 -29.87
C THR A 9 30.44 35.67 -28.58
N GLU A 10 29.14 35.88 -28.45
CA GLU A 10 28.54 36.33 -27.18
C GLU A 10 28.96 35.38 -26.06
N PRO A 11 29.35 35.90 -24.89
CA PRO A 11 29.72 35.07 -23.76
C PRO A 11 28.49 34.25 -23.35
N ARG A 12 28.55 32.94 -23.58
CA ARG A 12 27.54 32.01 -23.08
C ARG A 12 27.68 31.99 -21.56
N ALA A 13 26.62 32.37 -20.85
CA ALA A 13 26.57 32.17 -19.41
C ALA A 13 26.76 30.67 -19.13
N GLU A 14 27.85 30.32 -18.46
CA GLU A 14 28.16 28.93 -18.15
C GLU A 14 27.46 28.53 -16.86
N PHE A 15 26.82 27.36 -16.81
CA PHE A 15 26.14 26.89 -15.59
C PHE A 15 27.08 26.90 -14.37
N LEU A 16 28.35 26.56 -14.57
CA LEU A 16 29.37 26.52 -13.52
C LEU A 16 29.82 27.91 -13.05
N SER A 17 29.53 28.99 -13.80
CA SER A 17 29.80 30.35 -13.35
C SER A 17 28.73 30.90 -12.41
N LEU A 18 27.61 30.18 -12.23
CA LEU A 18 26.57 30.56 -11.27
C LEU A 18 27.06 30.34 -9.83
N PRO A 19 26.61 31.16 -8.85
CA PRO A 19 26.76 30.86 -7.43
C PRO A 19 26.28 29.45 -7.07
N GLN A 20 26.95 28.81 -6.12
CA GLN A 20 26.70 27.43 -5.75
C GLN A 20 25.25 27.20 -5.28
N GLU A 21 24.64 28.18 -4.63
CA GLU A 21 23.26 28.16 -4.15
C GLU A 21 22.29 28.07 -5.34
N LEU A 22 22.54 28.82 -6.42
CA LEU A 22 21.73 28.75 -7.63
C LEU A 22 21.95 27.43 -8.37
N GLN A 23 23.18 26.90 -8.39
CA GLN A 23 23.44 25.57 -8.93
C GLN A 23 22.64 24.51 -8.16
N CYS A 24 22.66 24.55 -6.82
CA CYS A 24 21.88 23.63 -5.97
C CYS A 24 20.38 23.77 -6.24
N TYR A 25 19.87 25.00 -6.26
CA TYR A 25 18.47 25.28 -6.52
C TYR A 25 18.02 24.72 -7.87
N ILE A 26 18.77 24.98 -8.96
CA ILE A 26 18.48 24.44 -10.30
C ILE A 26 18.51 22.92 -10.30
N LEU A 27 19.53 22.31 -9.69
CA LEU A 27 19.64 20.85 -9.60
C LEU A 27 18.51 20.23 -8.77
N GLY A 28 17.92 20.97 -7.82
CA GLY A 28 16.79 20.53 -7.01
C GLY A 28 15.49 20.30 -7.80
N PHE A 29 15.35 20.91 -8.99
CA PHE A 29 14.20 20.69 -9.88
C PHE A 29 14.35 19.46 -10.79
N ILE A 30 15.52 18.82 -10.78
CA ILE A 30 15.84 17.72 -11.69
C ILE A 30 15.55 16.38 -10.97
N PRO A 31 15.08 15.34 -11.69
CA PRO A 31 14.95 14.00 -11.11
C PRO A 31 16.25 13.54 -10.44
N TRP A 32 16.14 12.92 -9.27
CA TRP A 32 17.29 12.51 -8.46
C TRP A 32 18.34 11.65 -9.20
N ARG A 33 17.89 10.84 -10.17
CA ARG A 33 18.77 10.02 -11.01
C ARG A 33 19.68 10.87 -11.87
N ASP A 34 19.15 11.97 -12.38
CA ASP A 34 19.89 12.90 -13.21
C ASP A 34 20.81 13.77 -12.36
N ILE A 35 20.42 14.14 -11.13
CA ILE A 35 21.34 14.75 -10.14
C ILE A 35 22.59 13.87 -9.99
N LEU A 36 22.43 12.56 -9.77
CA LEU A 36 23.56 11.62 -9.69
C LEU A 36 24.39 11.57 -10.99
N ARG A 37 23.76 11.62 -12.17
CA ARG A 37 24.47 11.69 -13.46
C ARG A 37 25.29 12.98 -13.58
N PHE A 38 24.75 14.12 -13.17
CA PHE A 38 25.47 15.40 -13.13
C PHE A 38 26.73 15.33 -12.26
N THR A 39 26.68 14.63 -11.13
CA THR A 39 27.88 14.44 -10.28
C THR A 39 29.01 13.69 -11.00
N SER A 40 28.70 12.94 -12.06
CA SER A 40 29.68 12.19 -12.85
C SER A 40 30.26 13.00 -14.01
N VAL A 41 29.73 14.20 -14.30
CA VAL A 41 30.17 15.03 -15.42
C VAL A 41 31.49 15.75 -15.13
N CYS A 42 31.61 16.39 -13.96
CA CYS A 42 32.84 17.06 -13.55
C CYS A 42 32.98 17.18 -12.02
N ARG A 43 34.20 17.46 -11.54
CA ARG A 43 34.51 17.58 -10.11
C ARG A 43 33.76 18.73 -9.42
N ALA A 44 33.51 19.83 -10.12
CA ALA A 44 32.78 20.97 -9.56
C ALA A 44 31.33 20.57 -9.20
N LEU A 45 30.61 19.91 -10.11
CA LEU A 45 29.25 19.42 -9.87
C LEU A 45 29.21 18.34 -8.77
N HIS A 46 30.21 17.45 -8.75
CA HIS A 46 30.36 16.50 -7.66
C HIS A 46 30.52 17.21 -6.31
N GLN A 47 31.35 18.25 -6.23
CA GLN A 47 31.55 19.04 -5.02
C GLN A 47 30.28 19.79 -4.60
N THR A 48 29.55 20.38 -5.56
CA THR A 48 28.25 21.03 -5.31
C THR A 48 27.26 20.05 -4.68
N TYR A 49 27.16 18.82 -5.19
CA TYR A 49 26.35 17.76 -4.58
C TYR A 49 26.83 17.39 -3.16
N MET A 50 28.13 17.14 -2.98
CA MET A 50 28.68 16.70 -1.69
C MET A 50 28.56 17.73 -0.57
N SER A 51 28.50 19.02 -0.94
CA SER A 51 28.33 20.13 0.01
C SER A 51 26.87 20.55 0.23
N SER A 52 25.91 20.05 -0.57
CA SER A 52 24.49 20.36 -0.43
C SER A 52 23.73 19.23 0.28
N CYS A 53 23.25 19.50 1.50
CA CYS A 53 22.36 18.58 2.22
C CYS A 53 21.01 18.40 1.53
N GLU A 54 20.53 19.43 0.81
CA GLU A 54 19.26 19.39 0.09
C GLU A 54 19.33 18.44 -1.11
N LEU A 55 20.37 18.54 -1.94
CA LEU A 55 20.55 17.61 -3.06
C LEU A 55 20.74 16.17 -2.57
N GLN A 56 21.50 15.98 -1.48
CA GLN A 56 21.63 14.67 -0.85
C GLN A 56 20.30 14.13 -0.32
N TYR A 57 19.46 15.00 0.27
CA TYR A 57 18.13 14.63 0.75
C TYR A 57 17.20 14.20 -0.39
N ILE A 58 17.16 14.95 -1.50
CA ILE A 58 16.39 14.60 -2.70
C ILE A 58 16.86 13.26 -3.27
N VAL A 59 18.18 13.03 -3.35
CA VAL A 59 18.76 11.78 -3.83
C VAL A 59 18.45 10.60 -2.92
N GLU A 60 18.54 10.79 -1.61
CA GLU A 60 18.24 9.75 -0.62
C GLU A 60 16.75 9.36 -0.66
N LEU A 61 15.85 10.36 -0.69
CA LEU A 61 14.40 10.13 -0.84
C LEU A 61 14.09 9.36 -2.12
N GLY A 62 14.58 9.86 -3.26
CA GLY A 62 14.33 9.24 -4.56
C GLY A 62 14.93 7.84 -4.69
N GLY A 63 16.10 7.61 -4.09
CA GLY A 63 16.72 6.28 -4.03
C GLY A 63 15.91 5.27 -3.21
N GLN A 64 15.20 5.74 -2.19
CA GLN A 64 14.29 4.95 -1.36
C GLN A 64 12.85 4.90 -1.91
N GLY A 65 12.56 5.59 -3.01
CA GLY A 65 11.22 5.70 -3.59
C GLY A 65 10.24 6.48 -2.72
N LEU A 66 10.72 7.53 -2.08
CA LEU A 66 9.97 8.42 -1.20
C LEU A 66 9.86 9.82 -1.82
N LEU A 67 8.82 10.56 -1.46
CA LEU A 67 8.58 11.96 -1.79
C LEU A 67 8.65 12.82 -0.53
N PRO A 68 9.19 14.05 -0.61
CA PRO A 68 9.11 14.99 0.50
C PRO A 68 7.66 15.45 0.68
N LEU A 69 7.21 15.64 1.94
CA LEU A 69 5.91 16.29 2.16
C LEU A 69 6.02 17.81 1.96
N PRO A 70 5.14 18.43 1.15
CA PRO A 70 5.28 19.83 0.72
C PRO A 70 4.93 20.90 1.78
N ASP A 71 4.41 20.55 2.96
CA ASP A 71 3.73 21.55 3.83
C ASP A 71 4.05 21.44 5.34
N ILE A 72 5.31 21.21 5.69
CA ILE A 72 5.76 21.24 7.10
C ILE A 72 5.91 22.72 7.58
N ASN A 73 4.99 23.61 7.18
CA ASN A 73 5.00 25.06 7.44
C ASN A 73 4.49 25.46 8.84
N LEU A 74 4.22 24.50 9.72
CA LEU A 74 3.84 24.76 11.11
C LEU A 74 5.07 24.75 12.02
N GLY A 75 5.67 25.94 12.26
CA GLY A 75 6.38 26.32 13.49
C GLY A 75 7.73 25.65 13.80
N ASP A 76 7.86 24.34 13.62
CA ASP A 76 9.00 23.52 14.01
C ASP A 76 9.66 22.88 12.78
N HIS A 77 10.20 23.72 11.89
CA HIS A 77 10.93 23.24 10.73
C HIS A 77 12.18 22.45 11.15
N VAL A 78 12.07 21.13 11.15
CA VAL A 78 13.25 20.25 11.28
C VAL A 78 14.23 20.57 10.14
N PRO A 79 15.47 21.02 10.43
CA PRO A 79 16.42 21.39 9.38
C PRO A 79 16.68 20.24 8.40
N ILE A 80 16.92 20.55 7.11
CA ILE A 80 17.15 19.53 6.05
C ILE A 80 18.24 18.53 6.45
N LEU A 81 19.33 19.00 7.07
CA LEU A 81 20.39 18.14 7.59
C LEU A 81 19.86 17.07 8.56
N LYS A 82 18.97 17.47 9.48
CA LYS A 82 18.35 16.55 10.44
C LYS A 82 17.38 15.60 9.76
N ARG A 83 16.60 16.06 8.77
CA ARG A 83 15.72 15.19 7.96
C ARG A 83 16.52 14.12 7.21
N LEU A 84 17.62 14.51 6.56
CA LEU A 84 18.54 13.61 5.88
C LEU A 84 19.16 12.60 6.86
N GLN A 85 19.56 13.03 8.05
CA GLN A 85 20.08 12.14 9.08
C GLN A 85 19.04 11.09 9.49
N LEU A 86 17.81 11.52 9.80
CA LEU A 86 16.72 10.60 10.19
C LEU A 86 16.39 9.60 9.07
N LEU A 87 16.37 10.05 7.82
CA LEU A 87 16.13 9.20 6.66
C LEU A 87 17.22 8.12 6.49
N ARG A 88 18.48 8.50 6.68
CA ARG A 88 19.62 7.56 6.64
C ARG A 88 19.66 6.61 7.83
N GLU A 89 19.30 7.08 9.03
CA GLU A 89 19.17 6.25 10.23
C GLU A 89 18.09 5.19 10.02
N LYS A 90 16.91 5.60 9.56
CA LYS A 90 15.80 4.70 9.23
C LYS A 90 16.17 3.67 8.16
N SER A 91 16.79 4.10 7.06
CA SER A 91 17.24 3.20 6.00
C SER A 91 18.23 2.15 6.52
N ARG A 92 19.21 2.57 7.35
CA ARG A 92 20.18 1.66 7.97
C ARG A 92 19.53 0.71 8.97
N ALA A 93 18.54 1.17 9.73
CA ALA A 93 17.81 0.37 10.70
C ALA A 93 17.09 -0.81 10.03
N TRP A 94 16.34 -0.53 8.96
CA TRP A 94 15.70 -1.55 8.13
C TRP A 94 16.72 -2.48 7.45
N LEU A 95 17.78 -1.94 6.86
CA LEU A 95 18.81 -2.74 6.17
C LEU A 95 19.57 -3.68 7.12
N ARG A 96 19.69 -3.32 8.39
CA ARG A 96 20.29 -4.17 9.43
C ARG A 96 19.26 -5.04 10.15
N PHE A 97 17.97 -4.83 9.89
CA PHE A 97 16.86 -5.39 10.64
C PHE A 97 17.09 -5.24 12.16
N ASN A 98 17.49 -4.03 12.57
CA ASN A 98 17.95 -3.77 13.92
C ASN A 98 16.78 -3.57 14.88
N ILE A 99 16.37 -4.63 15.56
CA ILE A 99 15.28 -4.54 16.55
C ILE A 99 15.75 -3.72 17.76
N HIS A 100 15.20 -2.50 17.91
CA HIS A 100 15.51 -1.60 19.02
C HIS A 100 14.79 -1.99 20.31
N SER A 101 13.51 -2.35 20.20
CA SER A 101 12.67 -2.72 21.32
C SER A 101 11.52 -3.61 20.86
N SER A 102 10.94 -4.35 21.79
CA SER A 102 9.68 -5.05 21.60
C SER A 102 8.78 -4.82 22.81
N LYS A 103 7.49 -4.66 22.56
CA LYS A 103 6.44 -4.56 23.59
C LYS A 103 5.25 -5.43 23.19
N THR A 104 4.78 -6.26 24.11
CA THR A 104 3.53 -7.01 23.93
C THR A 104 2.37 -6.24 24.54
N ILE A 105 1.25 -6.22 23.84
CA ILE A 105 -0.01 -5.60 24.25
C ILE A 105 -1.08 -6.67 24.26
N SER A 106 -1.72 -6.85 25.41
CA SER A 106 -2.84 -7.78 25.53
C SER A 106 -4.08 -7.16 24.90
N ILE A 107 -4.76 -7.94 24.06
CA ILE A 107 -6.04 -7.52 23.48
C ILE A 107 -7.14 -7.81 24.51
N PRO A 108 -8.05 -6.86 24.76
CA PRO A 108 -9.20 -7.12 25.63
C PRO A 108 -10.07 -8.26 25.06
N LYS A 109 -10.57 -9.12 25.96
CA LYS A 109 -11.29 -10.35 25.59
C LYS A 109 -12.52 -10.10 24.72
N GLN A 110 -13.16 -8.93 24.85
CA GLN A 110 -14.32 -8.59 24.04
C GLN A 110 -14.01 -8.44 22.54
N TYR A 111 -12.74 -8.26 22.16
CA TYR A 111 -12.31 -8.15 20.75
C TYR A 111 -11.64 -9.42 20.21
N TYR A 112 -11.80 -10.56 20.87
CA TYR A 112 -11.21 -11.82 20.41
C TYR A 112 -11.90 -12.33 19.15
N GLY A 113 -11.10 -12.63 18.13
CA GLY A 113 -11.57 -12.98 16.80
C GLY A 113 -12.19 -11.83 15.98
N ASP A 114 -12.05 -10.58 16.44
CA ASP A 114 -12.42 -9.40 15.68
C ASP A 114 -11.44 -9.17 14.52
N GLN A 115 -11.92 -8.52 13.46
CA GLN A 115 -11.02 -8.07 12.41
C GLN A 115 -10.16 -6.93 12.95
N ARG A 116 -8.86 -7.01 12.68
CA ARG A 116 -7.87 -6.05 13.17
C ARG A 116 -7.07 -5.45 12.05
N ARG A 117 -6.76 -4.17 12.20
CA ARG A 117 -5.85 -3.49 11.29
C ARG A 117 -4.92 -2.55 12.05
N PHE A 118 -3.66 -2.54 11.66
CA PHE A 118 -2.65 -1.65 12.21
C PHE A 118 -2.44 -0.48 11.26
N ILE A 119 -2.68 0.75 11.73
CA ILE A 119 -2.58 1.96 10.90
C ILE A 119 -1.86 3.04 11.69
N ASN A 120 -0.65 3.41 11.24
CA ASN A 120 0.14 4.53 11.79
C ASN A 120 0.20 4.52 13.33
N GLY A 121 0.64 3.42 13.95
CA GLY A 121 0.69 3.33 15.42
C GLY A 121 -0.64 3.07 16.14
N HIS A 122 -1.75 2.91 15.43
CA HIS A 122 -3.07 2.65 16.00
C HIS A 122 -3.54 1.24 15.65
N LEU A 123 -4.24 0.61 16.59
CA LEU A 123 -4.94 -0.65 16.41
C LEU A 123 -6.42 -0.37 16.22
N PHE A 124 -6.94 -0.78 15.08
CA PHE A 124 -8.35 -0.69 14.75
C PHE A 124 -9.00 -2.06 14.90
N PHE A 125 -10.11 -2.11 15.64
CA PHE A 125 -10.96 -3.28 15.77
C PHE A 125 -12.28 -3.08 15.03
N TRP A 126 -12.78 -4.16 14.43
CA TRP A 126 -14.11 -4.21 13.87
C TRP A 126 -14.70 -5.61 14.08
N ARG A 127 -15.84 -5.69 14.79
CA ARG A 127 -16.78 -6.82 14.70
C ARG A 127 -18.21 -6.44 15.12
N ASN A 128 -19.16 -6.71 14.23
CA ASN A 128 -20.61 -6.81 14.46
C ASN A 128 -21.37 -5.65 15.14
N SER A 129 -20.75 -4.58 15.65
CA SER A 129 -21.55 -3.40 16.09
C SER A 129 -20.78 -2.11 16.34
N GLN A 130 -19.52 -2.13 16.77
CA GLN A 130 -18.81 -0.90 17.15
C GLN A 130 -17.34 -0.99 16.71
N PRO A 131 -16.89 -0.11 15.81
CA PRO A 131 -15.47 0.01 15.54
C PRO A 131 -14.79 0.81 16.65
N GLU A 132 -13.54 0.47 16.93
CA GLU A 132 -12.76 1.13 17.98
C GLU A 132 -11.32 1.30 17.55
N ILE A 133 -10.71 2.43 17.93
CA ILE A 133 -9.31 2.74 17.66
C ILE A 133 -8.58 2.93 18.98
N PHE A 134 -7.52 2.14 19.15
CA PHE A 134 -6.63 2.20 20.30
C PHE A 134 -5.22 2.62 19.89
N PRO A 135 -4.59 3.55 20.62
CA PRO A 135 -3.17 3.83 20.45
C PRO A 135 -2.32 2.69 21.02
N ILE A 136 -1.40 2.15 20.21
CA ILE A 136 -0.55 1.01 20.59
C ILE A 136 0.63 1.47 21.44
N LEU A 137 1.16 2.65 21.16
CA LEU A 137 2.29 3.25 21.87
C LEU A 137 2.02 4.74 22.07
N PRO A 138 1.48 5.17 23.23
CA PRO A 138 1.44 6.57 23.58
C PRO A 138 2.88 7.05 23.82
N GLU A 139 3.58 7.46 22.76
CA GLU A 139 4.66 8.41 22.97
C GLU A 139 4.00 9.69 23.52
N PRO A 140 4.50 10.28 24.62
CA PRO A 140 3.87 11.43 25.27
C PRO A 140 3.75 12.69 24.39
N SER A 141 4.32 12.69 23.18
CA SER A 141 4.23 13.76 22.17
C SER A 141 3.27 13.47 21.01
N GLN A 142 2.62 12.29 20.96
CA GLN A 142 1.68 11.93 19.90
C GLN A 142 0.25 12.22 20.35
N HIS A 143 -0.53 12.89 19.50
CA HIS A 143 -1.99 12.88 19.65
C HIS A 143 -2.45 11.43 19.59
N THR A 144 -2.95 10.97 20.72
CA THR A 144 -3.51 9.64 20.89
C THR A 144 -4.98 9.76 20.53
N ILE A 145 -5.34 9.33 19.33
CA ILE A 145 -6.74 9.14 18.98
C ILE A 145 -7.13 7.83 19.66
N GLU A 146 -7.72 7.96 20.85
CA GLU A 146 -8.44 6.88 21.50
C GLU A 146 -9.91 7.24 21.40
N ARG A 147 -10.65 6.43 20.64
CA ARG A 147 -12.06 6.68 20.42
C ARG A 147 -12.83 5.40 20.25
N ASP A 148 -13.91 5.34 21.01
CA ASP A 148 -14.99 4.38 20.87
C ASP A 148 -16.12 5.09 20.11
N TRP A 149 -16.41 4.61 18.89
CA TRP A 149 -17.55 5.13 18.14
C TRP A 149 -18.79 4.36 18.55
N SER A 150 -19.76 5.09 19.10
CA SER A 150 -21.11 4.54 19.19
C SER A 150 -21.58 4.17 17.78
N ARG A 151 -22.32 3.07 17.66
CA ARG A 151 -22.83 2.60 16.37
C ARG A 151 -23.64 3.69 15.68
N GLU A 152 -24.40 4.45 16.47
CA GLU A 152 -25.25 5.56 16.06
C GLU A 152 -24.46 6.75 15.51
N SER A 153 -23.18 6.89 15.87
CA SER A 153 -22.31 7.94 15.33
C SER A 153 -21.84 7.64 13.91
N LEU A 154 -21.83 6.37 13.48
CA LEU A 154 -21.32 5.95 12.18
C LEU A 154 -22.41 5.56 11.19
N CYS A 155 -23.52 5.03 11.68
CA CYS A 155 -24.66 4.70 10.83
C CYS A 155 -25.97 4.74 11.63
N PRO A 156 -27.14 4.78 10.96
CA PRO A 156 -28.44 4.61 11.62
C PRO A 156 -28.51 3.30 12.44
N VAL A 157 -29.37 3.27 13.46
CA VAL A 157 -29.52 2.12 14.38
C VAL A 157 -29.86 0.83 13.62
N ASP A 158 -30.70 0.94 12.60
CA ASP A 158 -31.20 -0.18 11.79
C ASP A 158 -30.32 -0.48 10.57
N ALA A 159 -29.09 0.02 10.55
CA ALA A 159 -28.12 -0.24 9.49
C ALA A 159 -27.22 -1.42 9.84
N THR A 160 -27.01 -2.30 8.87
CA THR A 160 -25.95 -3.32 8.90
C THR A 160 -24.70 -2.75 8.23
N ILE A 161 -23.63 -2.58 9.00
CA ILE A 161 -22.32 -2.17 8.48
C ILE A 161 -21.73 -3.29 7.62
N VAL A 162 -21.27 -2.95 6.42
CA VAL A 162 -20.76 -3.92 5.44
C VAL A 162 -19.25 -3.84 5.24
N SER A 163 -18.66 -2.65 5.40
CA SER A 163 -17.22 -2.42 5.26
C SER A 163 -16.86 -1.10 5.92
N ILE A 164 -15.70 -1.04 6.58
CA ILE A 164 -15.13 0.19 7.13
C ILE A 164 -13.71 0.32 6.61
N ASP A 165 -13.32 1.56 6.29
CA ASP A 165 -11.92 1.92 6.09
C ASP A 165 -11.62 3.24 6.82
N LEU A 166 -10.35 3.48 7.11
CA LEU A 166 -9.93 4.71 7.79
C LEU A 166 -8.58 5.21 7.27
N ASP A 167 -8.42 6.53 7.31
CA ASP A 167 -7.19 7.23 7.01
C ASP A 167 -6.88 8.22 8.15
N VAL A 168 -6.02 7.77 9.08
CA VAL A 168 -5.59 8.55 10.26
C VAL A 168 -4.97 9.88 9.87
N SER A 169 -4.28 9.94 8.74
CA SER A 169 -3.58 11.16 8.32
C SER A 169 -4.52 12.26 7.82
N GLN A 170 -5.70 11.88 7.33
CA GLN A 170 -6.75 12.77 6.87
C GLN A 170 -7.86 12.96 7.90
N ASN A 171 -7.69 12.39 9.11
CA ASN A 171 -8.72 12.40 10.14
C ASN A 171 -10.06 11.88 9.60
N LEU A 172 -10.03 10.75 8.87
CA LEU A 172 -11.16 10.26 8.09
C LEU A 172 -11.47 8.80 8.42
N ILE A 173 -12.73 8.50 8.71
CA ILE A 173 -13.31 7.15 8.69
C ILE A 173 -14.44 7.13 7.67
N ALA A 174 -14.53 6.06 6.89
CA ALA A 174 -15.63 5.81 5.98
C ALA A 174 -16.31 4.50 6.36
N THR A 175 -17.62 4.53 6.51
CA THR A 175 -18.44 3.37 6.91
C THR A 175 -19.47 3.11 5.83
N ALA A 176 -19.33 1.99 5.13
CA ALA A 176 -20.34 1.50 4.21
C ALA A 176 -21.36 0.64 4.98
N TYR A 177 -22.65 0.87 4.75
CA TYR A 177 -23.74 0.15 5.42
C TYR A 177 -24.98 -0.01 4.54
N VAL A 178 -25.90 -0.89 4.94
CA VAL A 178 -27.19 -1.15 4.29
C VAL A 178 -28.29 -1.03 5.34
N MET A 179 -29.41 -0.38 5.00
CA MET A 179 -30.57 -0.27 5.89
C MET A 179 -31.38 -1.57 5.89
N ASP A 180 -31.73 -2.09 7.07
CA ASP A 180 -32.47 -3.37 7.20
C ASP A 180 -34.00 -3.24 7.15
N GLU A 181 -34.55 -2.03 7.19
CA GLU A 181 -35.99 -1.84 7.39
C GLU A 181 -36.85 -2.17 6.16
N THR A 182 -37.69 -3.19 6.31
CA THR A 182 -39.06 -3.43 5.75
C THR A 182 -39.32 -3.35 4.24
N LEU A 183 -38.39 -2.83 3.45
CA LEU A 183 -38.55 -2.73 2.01
C LEU A 183 -38.46 -4.12 1.36
N GLU A 184 -39.29 -4.33 0.34
CA GLU A 184 -39.20 -5.49 -0.54
C GLU A 184 -37.73 -5.63 -1.00
N SER A 185 -37.27 -6.88 -1.18
CA SER A 185 -35.85 -7.23 -1.34
C SER A 185 -35.10 -6.44 -2.42
N ASP A 186 -35.81 -5.78 -3.32
CA ASP A 186 -35.27 -5.14 -4.51
C ASP A 186 -34.77 -3.70 -4.27
N ASP A 187 -35.09 -3.07 -3.14
CA ASP A 187 -34.79 -1.64 -2.88
C ASP A 187 -33.64 -1.38 -1.90
N LYS A 188 -32.88 -2.40 -1.49
CA LYS A 188 -31.77 -2.22 -0.56
C LYS A 188 -30.64 -1.40 -1.20
N ARG A 189 -30.30 -0.26 -0.58
CA ARG A 189 -29.20 0.63 -1.00
C ARG A 189 -28.00 0.49 -0.08
N VAL A 190 -26.79 0.59 -0.65
CA VAL A 190 -25.56 0.79 0.13
C VAL A 190 -25.34 2.28 0.29
N TYR A 191 -25.12 2.71 1.52
CA TYR A 191 -24.75 4.08 1.88
C TYR A 191 -23.33 4.10 2.42
N ILE A 192 -22.66 5.24 2.28
CA ILE A 192 -21.34 5.45 2.89
C ILE A 192 -21.42 6.73 3.73
N GLU A 193 -21.25 6.59 5.04
CA GLU A 193 -21.05 7.74 5.93
C GLU A 193 -19.55 8.02 6.09
N LEU A 194 -19.19 9.30 6.07
CA LEU A 194 -17.87 9.82 6.38
C LEU A 194 -17.90 10.47 7.76
N GLY A 195 -16.91 10.12 8.60
CA GLY A 195 -16.73 10.69 9.93
C GLY A 195 -15.31 11.22 10.14
N ALA A 196 -15.18 12.21 11.01
CA ALA A 196 -13.89 12.60 11.57
C ALA A 196 -13.43 11.56 12.62
N LEU A 197 -12.11 11.36 12.76
CA LEU A 197 -11.57 10.43 13.75
C LEU A 197 -11.47 11.05 15.15
N ASP A 198 -11.21 12.35 15.25
CA ASP A 198 -11.06 13.09 16.50
C ASP A 198 -12.37 13.69 17.05
N GLU A 199 -13.32 14.03 16.20
CA GLU A 199 -14.56 14.73 16.58
C GLU A 199 -15.83 14.04 16.07
N ASP A 200 -16.96 14.23 16.76
CA ASP A 200 -18.28 13.81 16.28
C ASP A 200 -18.72 14.75 15.15
N GLY A 201 -18.56 14.31 13.90
CA GLY A 201 -18.94 15.13 12.76
C GLY A 201 -18.43 14.64 11.42
N ALA A 202 -18.75 15.41 10.38
CA ALA A 202 -18.16 15.21 9.07
C ALA A 202 -16.67 15.61 9.11
N PRO A 203 -15.80 14.93 8.34
CA PRO A 203 -14.40 15.32 8.21
C PRO A 203 -14.30 16.78 7.75
N PRO A 204 -13.33 17.57 8.24
CA PRO A 204 -13.25 19.01 7.97
C PRO A 204 -13.07 19.35 6.48
N GLN A 205 -12.57 18.41 5.69
CA GLN A 205 -12.35 18.58 4.25
C GLN A 205 -13.49 17.98 3.39
N ALA A 206 -14.47 17.31 4.02
CA ALA A 206 -15.52 16.62 3.28
C ALA A 206 -16.60 17.62 2.87
N VAL A 207 -17.09 17.48 1.63
CA VAL A 207 -18.22 18.31 1.14
C VAL A 207 -19.52 17.95 1.83
N GLY A 208 -19.63 16.72 2.33
CA GLY A 208 -20.75 16.28 3.15
C GLY A 208 -20.44 14.97 3.84
N ARG A 209 -21.33 14.59 4.75
CA ARG A 209 -21.18 13.38 5.58
C ARG A 209 -21.49 12.11 4.79
N THR A 210 -22.58 12.09 4.06
CA THR A 210 -23.02 10.90 3.31
C THR A 210 -22.58 10.98 1.84
N LEU A 211 -21.97 9.90 1.33
CA LEU A 211 -21.77 9.71 -0.10
C LEU A 211 -22.93 8.88 -0.67
N PHE A 212 -23.56 9.41 -1.70
CA PHE A 212 -24.72 8.78 -2.32
C PHE A 212 -24.29 7.99 -3.56
N PRO A 213 -24.73 6.73 -3.72
CA PRO A 213 -24.57 5.99 -4.97
C PRO A 213 -25.40 6.66 -6.07
N SER A 214 -24.88 6.66 -7.30
CA SER A 214 -25.54 7.30 -8.46
C SER A 214 -26.70 6.48 -9.01
N GLU A 215 -26.65 5.16 -8.87
CA GLU A 215 -27.67 4.23 -9.36
C GLU A 215 -28.20 3.33 -8.24
N LEU A 216 -29.48 2.98 -8.36
CA LEU A 216 -30.10 1.95 -7.54
C LEU A 216 -29.59 0.59 -7.99
N VAL A 217 -28.70 0.00 -7.19
CA VAL A 217 -28.20 -1.33 -7.49
C VAL A 217 -28.90 -2.33 -6.57
N PRO A 218 -29.83 -3.15 -7.08
CA PRO A 218 -30.62 -4.07 -6.26
C PRO A 218 -29.71 -5.09 -5.58
N ILE A 219 -29.76 -5.15 -4.25
CA ILE A 219 -28.96 -6.10 -3.47
C ILE A 219 -29.80 -7.36 -3.25
N TYR A 220 -29.52 -8.43 -3.99
CA TYR A 220 -30.18 -9.71 -3.77
C TYR A 220 -29.70 -10.37 -2.47
N TYR A 221 -30.57 -10.38 -1.46
CA TYR A 221 -30.29 -11.02 -0.18
C TYR A 221 -30.63 -12.50 -0.25
N TYR A 222 -29.63 -13.37 -0.44
CA TYR A 222 -29.80 -14.77 -0.08
C TYR A 222 -29.91 -14.85 1.45
N ARG A 223 -31.08 -15.29 1.95
CA ARG A 223 -31.43 -15.40 3.39
C ARG A 223 -30.45 -16.24 4.23
N THR A 224 -29.51 -16.94 3.62
CA THR A 224 -28.51 -17.76 4.29
C THR A 224 -27.20 -17.00 4.38
N HIS A 225 -26.91 -16.41 5.56
CA HIS A 225 -25.60 -15.89 5.98
C HIS A 225 -24.67 -15.47 4.83
N LEU A 226 -25.03 -14.37 4.15
CA LEU A 226 -24.22 -13.85 3.06
C LEU A 226 -22.80 -13.54 3.57
N PRO A 227 -21.75 -14.07 2.93
CA PRO A 227 -20.39 -13.72 3.28
C PRO A 227 -20.16 -12.23 3.03
N THR A 228 -19.74 -11.51 4.07
CA THR A 228 -19.22 -10.13 4.00
C THR A 228 -18.06 -9.97 3.01
N HIS A 229 -17.51 -11.08 2.51
CA HIS A 229 -16.38 -11.18 1.58
C HIS A 229 -16.59 -10.55 0.19
N GLY A 230 -17.77 -10.03 -0.14
CA GLY A 230 -18.06 -9.42 -1.45
C GLY A 230 -17.97 -7.90 -1.50
N ARG A 231 -17.75 -7.22 -0.36
CA ARG A 231 -17.80 -5.75 -0.27
C ARG A 231 -16.49 -5.21 0.28
N ARG A 232 -15.94 -4.18 -0.37
CA ARG A 232 -14.64 -3.61 -0.02
C ARG A 232 -14.67 -2.10 -0.19
N LEU A 233 -14.54 -1.40 0.93
CA LEU A 233 -14.36 0.05 1.00
C LEU A 233 -12.87 0.37 1.10
N ILE A 234 -12.42 1.37 0.35
CA ILE A 234 -11.04 1.87 0.37
C ILE A 234 -11.06 3.40 0.36
N ILE A 235 -10.28 4.01 1.26
CA ILE A 235 -9.94 5.43 1.27
C ILE A 235 -8.53 5.58 0.71
N SER A 236 -8.34 6.51 -0.22
CA SER A 236 -7.00 6.87 -0.68
C SER A 236 -6.92 8.29 -1.19
N GLY A 237 -6.24 9.15 -0.42
CA GLY A 237 -6.21 10.59 -0.68
C GLY A 237 -7.63 11.15 -0.73
N LYS A 238 -7.94 11.90 -1.79
CA LYS A 238 -9.26 12.49 -2.03
C LYS A 238 -10.34 11.51 -2.52
N HIS A 239 -10.00 10.22 -2.70
CA HIS A 239 -10.96 9.24 -3.22
C HIS A 239 -11.46 8.29 -2.13
N VAL A 240 -12.76 8.02 -2.15
CA VAL A 240 -13.37 6.85 -1.50
C VAL A 240 -13.85 5.93 -2.60
N ALA A 241 -13.59 4.63 -2.48
CA ALA A 241 -14.00 3.64 -3.46
C ALA A 241 -14.67 2.45 -2.78
N LEU A 242 -15.82 2.04 -3.30
CA LEU A 242 -16.57 0.89 -2.84
C LEU A 242 -16.72 -0.11 -3.98
N CYS A 243 -16.18 -1.31 -3.78
CA CYS A 243 -16.53 -2.46 -4.62
C CYS A 243 -17.59 -3.31 -3.94
N HIS A 244 -18.61 -3.72 -4.68
CA HIS A 244 -19.59 -4.69 -4.22
C HIS A 244 -20.00 -5.64 -5.35
N CYS A 245 -20.34 -6.88 -4.98
CA CYS A 245 -20.87 -7.90 -5.88
C CYS A 245 -22.39 -8.04 -5.65
N LEU A 246 -23.18 -8.06 -6.72
CA LEU A 246 -24.65 -8.06 -6.63
C LEU A 246 -25.27 -9.43 -6.39
N ASP A 247 -24.71 -10.44 -7.06
CA ASP A 247 -25.22 -11.80 -7.00
C ASP A 247 -24.08 -12.81 -6.90
N ILE A 248 -24.29 -13.82 -6.06
CA ILE A 248 -23.41 -14.99 -5.95
C ILE A 248 -23.40 -15.77 -7.27
N PHE A 249 -24.48 -15.75 -8.06
CA PHE A 249 -24.61 -16.54 -9.27
C PHE A 249 -24.16 -15.80 -10.53
N ASP A 250 -24.60 -14.55 -10.72
CA ASP A 250 -24.22 -13.78 -11.91
C ASP A 250 -22.84 -13.12 -11.81
N HIS A 251 -22.26 -13.01 -10.60
CA HIS A 251 -20.92 -12.48 -10.33
C HIS A 251 -20.67 -11.09 -10.92
N GLU A 252 -21.72 -10.29 -11.13
CA GLU A 252 -21.57 -8.92 -11.55
C GLU A 252 -21.05 -8.09 -10.38
N TRP A 253 -19.92 -7.42 -10.61
CA TRP A 253 -19.31 -6.53 -9.64
C TRP A 253 -19.39 -5.09 -10.13
N TRP A 254 -19.51 -4.21 -9.15
CA TRP A 254 -19.62 -2.78 -9.33
C TRP A 254 -18.53 -2.14 -8.47
N LEU A 255 -17.81 -1.20 -9.06
CA LEU A 255 -16.83 -0.37 -8.37
C LEU A 255 -17.24 1.08 -8.56
N GLN A 256 -17.62 1.72 -7.46
CA GLN A 256 -17.99 3.13 -7.39
C GLN A 256 -16.87 3.92 -6.73
N ILE A 257 -16.56 5.09 -7.26
CA ILE A 257 -15.48 5.95 -6.77
C ILE A 257 -16.01 7.37 -6.65
N TRP A 258 -15.82 7.98 -5.47
CA TRP A 258 -16.19 9.35 -5.16
C TRP A 258 -14.93 10.20 -4.94
N ASP A 259 -14.97 11.46 -5.35
CA ASP A 259 -14.06 12.50 -4.85
C ASP A 259 -14.73 13.18 -3.65
N TRP A 260 -14.49 12.65 -2.45
CA TRP A 260 -15.23 13.04 -1.24
C TRP A 260 -14.97 14.50 -0.81
N GLN A 261 -13.90 15.10 -1.33
CA GLN A 261 -13.54 16.50 -1.08
C GLN A 261 -14.22 17.49 -2.04
N GLN A 262 -14.78 17.00 -3.14
CA GLN A 262 -15.41 17.86 -4.17
C GLN A 262 -16.88 17.59 -4.36
N SER A 263 -17.35 16.35 -4.13
CA SER A 263 -18.74 15.99 -4.35
C SER A 263 -19.17 14.77 -3.53
N THR A 264 -20.42 14.78 -3.08
CA THR A 264 -21.07 13.64 -2.44
C THR A 264 -21.87 12.77 -3.41
N THR A 265 -22.10 13.26 -4.64
CA THR A 265 -22.99 12.63 -5.63
C THR A 265 -22.29 12.28 -6.93
N SER A 266 -21.23 13.01 -7.29
CA SER A 266 -20.41 12.69 -8.46
C SER A 266 -19.57 11.46 -8.15
N ASN A 267 -19.93 10.36 -8.77
CA ASN A 267 -19.14 9.15 -8.76
C ASN A 267 -19.03 8.58 -10.17
N CYS A 268 -18.06 7.70 -10.34
CA CYS A 268 -17.89 6.95 -11.55
C CYS A 268 -18.06 5.46 -11.26
N ILE A 269 -18.76 4.76 -12.16
CA ILE A 269 -19.04 3.33 -12.05
C ILE A 269 -18.16 2.58 -13.04
N LEU A 270 -17.48 1.54 -12.54
CA LEU A 270 -16.92 0.47 -13.34
C LEU A 270 -17.69 -0.81 -13.05
N SER A 271 -18.27 -1.40 -14.08
CA SER A 271 -18.94 -2.69 -14.01
C SER A 271 -18.36 -3.65 -15.04
N ASN A 272 -18.46 -4.95 -14.75
CA ASN A 272 -18.13 -5.99 -15.70
C ASN A 272 -19.02 -7.21 -15.43
N THR A 273 -19.67 -7.69 -16.47
CA THR A 273 -20.70 -8.76 -16.43
C THR A 273 -20.12 -10.17 -16.51
N ARG A 274 -18.79 -10.32 -16.52
CA ARG A 274 -18.17 -11.64 -16.62
C ARG A 274 -18.08 -12.32 -15.26
N LYS A 275 -18.37 -13.63 -15.25
CA LYS A 275 -18.23 -14.65 -14.18
C LYS A 275 -16.85 -14.66 -13.49
N SER A 276 -16.47 -13.56 -12.88
CA SER A 276 -15.23 -13.39 -12.13
C SER A 276 -15.62 -13.15 -10.69
N TYR A 277 -14.85 -13.74 -9.78
CA TYR A 277 -14.88 -13.35 -8.38
C TYR A 277 -14.75 -11.83 -8.22
N CYS A 278 -15.29 -11.30 -7.11
CA CYS A 278 -15.20 -9.89 -6.74
C CYS A 278 -13.77 -9.38 -7.02
N PRO A 279 -13.60 -8.37 -7.89
CA PRO A 279 -12.29 -7.97 -8.33
C PRO A 279 -11.51 -7.39 -7.15
N SER A 280 -10.23 -7.70 -7.11
CA SER A 280 -9.32 -6.91 -6.29
C SER A 280 -9.04 -5.60 -7.02
N PHE A 281 -9.02 -4.48 -6.31
CA PHE A 281 -8.66 -3.19 -6.87
C PHE A 281 -7.76 -2.40 -5.91
N SER A 282 -7.03 -1.44 -6.46
CA SER A 282 -6.17 -0.53 -5.71
C SER A 282 -6.07 0.82 -6.39
N LEU A 283 -6.13 1.86 -5.58
CA LEU A 283 -5.80 3.22 -6.02
C LEU A 283 -4.27 3.32 -6.04
N LEU A 284 -3.69 3.60 -7.21
CA LEU A 284 -2.26 3.73 -7.39
C LEU A 284 -1.78 5.17 -7.15
N GLY A 285 -2.69 6.12 -7.00
CA GLY A 285 -2.41 7.54 -6.95
C GLY A 285 -3.71 8.33 -6.87
N SER A 286 -3.63 9.63 -7.11
CA SER A 286 -4.80 10.49 -7.28
C SER A 286 -5.40 10.43 -8.69
N ASP A 287 -4.74 9.79 -9.64
CA ASP A 287 -5.11 9.78 -11.06
C ASP A 287 -5.34 8.37 -11.62
N ARG A 288 -4.98 7.32 -10.87
CA ARG A 288 -4.93 5.95 -11.39
C ARG A 288 -5.60 4.93 -10.48
N LEU A 289 -6.41 4.10 -11.10
CA LEU A 289 -7.03 2.93 -10.49
C LEU A 289 -6.55 1.66 -11.21
N LEU A 290 -6.15 0.66 -10.45
CA LEU A 290 -5.82 -0.66 -10.96
C LEU A 290 -6.88 -1.67 -10.50
N VAL A 291 -7.49 -2.37 -11.45
CA VAL A 291 -8.49 -3.41 -11.21
C VAL A 291 -7.96 -4.75 -11.72
N VAL A 292 -8.10 -5.79 -10.91
CA VAL A 292 -7.69 -7.16 -11.25
C VAL A 292 -8.92 -7.99 -11.57
N THR A 293 -8.99 -8.50 -12.79
CA THR A 293 -10.07 -9.38 -13.25
C THR A 293 -9.48 -10.61 -13.94
N GLY A 294 -9.54 -11.77 -13.30
CA GLY A 294 -8.98 -13.01 -13.85
C GLY A 294 -7.48 -12.86 -14.16
N ASP A 295 -7.11 -13.04 -15.43
CA ASP A 295 -5.74 -12.95 -15.93
C ASP A 295 -5.30 -11.52 -16.32
N ARG A 296 -6.06 -10.48 -15.95
CA ARG A 296 -5.84 -9.10 -16.41
C ARG A 296 -5.71 -8.12 -15.27
N LEU A 297 -4.68 -7.27 -15.36
CA LEU A 297 -4.60 -6.03 -14.60
C LEU A 297 -5.03 -4.89 -15.51
N LYS A 298 -6.18 -4.27 -15.22
CA LYS A 298 -6.74 -3.16 -15.99
C LYS A 298 -6.47 -1.84 -15.28
N LEU A 299 -5.75 -0.96 -15.94
CA LEU A 299 -5.41 0.37 -15.44
C LEU A 299 -6.40 1.39 -16.00
N TYR A 300 -7.03 2.15 -15.13
CA TYR A 300 -8.00 3.19 -15.46
C TYR A 300 -7.50 4.56 -15.00
N SER A 301 -7.88 5.62 -15.72
CA SER A 301 -7.71 7.00 -15.24
C SER A 301 -8.91 7.37 -14.38
N ILE A 302 -8.65 7.97 -13.22
CA ILE A 302 -9.67 8.52 -12.32
C ILE A 302 -9.46 10.01 -12.09
N GLU A 303 -8.71 10.69 -12.97
CA GLU A 303 -8.52 12.14 -12.90
C GLU A 303 -9.84 12.91 -12.90
N ASN A 304 -10.85 12.38 -13.61
CA ASN A 304 -12.20 12.91 -13.65
C ASN A 304 -13.21 11.89 -13.14
N THR A 305 -13.70 12.06 -11.91
CA THR A 305 -14.71 11.21 -11.27
C THR A 305 -16.15 11.53 -11.70
N SER A 306 -16.37 12.52 -12.58
CA SER A 306 -17.70 12.82 -13.14
C SER A 306 -18.06 11.98 -14.36
N GLN A 307 -17.12 11.18 -14.87
CA GLN A 307 -17.30 10.33 -16.05
C GLN A 307 -16.82 8.91 -15.75
N ALA A 308 -17.30 7.94 -16.52
CA ALA A 308 -16.80 6.56 -16.43
C ALA A 308 -15.27 6.54 -16.62
N PRO A 309 -14.49 5.85 -15.76
CA PRO A 309 -13.03 5.87 -15.84
C PRO A 309 -12.56 5.29 -17.17
N PRO A 310 -11.81 6.03 -18.01
CA PRO A 310 -11.32 5.48 -19.25
C PRO A 310 -10.22 4.45 -18.98
N LEU A 311 -10.28 3.30 -19.67
CA LEU A 311 -9.25 2.28 -19.62
C LEU A 311 -7.98 2.80 -20.32
N LEU A 312 -6.89 2.91 -19.56
CA LEU A 312 -5.58 3.33 -20.06
C LEU A 312 -4.80 2.16 -20.66
N ALA A 313 -4.80 1.00 -19.98
CA ALA A 313 -4.05 -0.18 -20.40
C ALA A 313 -4.56 -1.46 -19.76
N CYS A 314 -4.31 -2.60 -20.41
CA CYS A 314 -4.60 -3.93 -19.90
C CYS A 314 -3.33 -4.80 -19.93
N PHE A 315 -2.81 -5.15 -18.76
CA PHE A 315 -1.63 -5.98 -18.60
C PHE A 315 -2.06 -7.45 -18.43
N LEU A 316 -1.62 -8.30 -19.35
CA LEU A 316 -1.93 -9.74 -19.30
C LEU A 316 -0.99 -10.45 -18.33
N LEU A 317 -1.56 -11.22 -17.40
CA LEU A 317 -0.87 -12.15 -16.52
C LEU A 317 -0.82 -13.53 -17.18
N PRO A 318 0.29 -14.28 -17.03
CA PRO A 318 0.47 -15.60 -17.60
C PRO A 318 -0.16 -16.68 -16.70
N ILE A 319 -1.41 -16.46 -16.29
CA ILE A 319 -2.17 -17.33 -15.39
C ILE A 319 -3.54 -17.63 -16.01
N PRO A 320 -4.18 -18.75 -15.65
CA PRO A 320 -5.54 -19.01 -16.09
C PRO A 320 -6.52 -17.93 -15.61
N GLU A 321 -7.52 -17.63 -16.42
CA GLU A 321 -8.64 -16.75 -16.03
C GLU A 321 -9.37 -17.24 -14.77
N SER A 322 -9.30 -18.55 -14.47
CA SER A 322 -9.91 -19.14 -13.29
C SER A 322 -9.13 -18.90 -11.98
N THR A 323 -7.90 -18.40 -12.04
CA THR A 323 -7.08 -18.19 -10.84
C THR A 323 -7.69 -17.09 -9.98
N ARG A 324 -7.91 -17.38 -8.70
CA ARG A 324 -8.33 -16.35 -7.75
C ARG A 324 -7.11 -15.53 -7.36
N ILE A 325 -7.27 -14.22 -7.38
CA ILE A 325 -6.20 -13.29 -7.01
C ILE A 325 -6.69 -12.51 -5.81
N HIS A 326 -6.04 -12.73 -4.68
CA HIS A 326 -6.30 -11.99 -3.46
C HIS A 326 -5.35 -10.81 -3.32
N TRP A 327 -5.98 -9.67 -3.09
CA TRP A 327 -5.43 -8.34 -2.88
C TRP A 327 -4.77 -8.07 -1.52
N ILE A 328 -3.44 -8.00 -1.37
CA ILE A 328 -2.84 -7.34 -0.18
C ILE A 328 -2.50 -5.88 -0.53
N HIS A 329 -3.17 -4.94 0.15
CA HIS A 329 -3.06 -3.54 -0.18
C HIS A 329 -1.69 -2.96 0.18
N PRO A 330 -1.13 -2.06 -0.65
CA PRO A 330 -0.17 -1.10 -0.15
C PRO A 330 -0.89 -0.21 0.87
N LEU A 331 -0.60 -0.37 2.16
CA LEU A 331 -1.13 0.49 3.22
C LEU A 331 -0.51 1.90 3.21
N ASP A 332 0.36 2.20 2.26
CA ASP A 332 0.99 3.51 2.20
C ASP A 332 -0.03 4.62 1.96
N ASN A 333 -0.07 5.53 2.93
CA ASN A 333 -0.52 6.90 2.78
C ASN A 333 -0.12 7.46 1.40
N ILE A 334 -1.08 7.74 0.51
CA ILE A 334 -0.81 8.49 -0.73
C ILE A 334 -0.43 9.92 -0.33
N ALA A 335 0.51 10.55 -1.05
CA ALA A 335 0.85 11.95 -0.83
C ALA A 335 -0.42 12.81 -0.85
N TYR A 336 -0.75 13.40 0.31
CA TYR A 336 -1.99 14.12 0.52
C TYR A 336 -1.96 15.53 -0.06
N SER A 337 -3.15 16.06 -0.36
CA SER A 337 -3.29 17.49 -0.60
C SER A 337 -2.95 18.23 0.70
N SER A 338 -2.21 19.32 0.57
CA SER A 338 -1.36 19.87 1.61
C SER A 338 -2.11 20.59 2.76
N ARG A 339 -3.44 20.53 2.77
CA ARG A 339 -4.21 21.66 3.31
C ARG A 339 -4.65 21.60 4.77
N LEU A 340 -4.52 20.49 5.49
CA LEU A 340 -4.74 20.40 6.95
C LEU A 340 -4.42 18.97 7.40
N GLN A 341 -3.16 18.72 7.76
CA GLN A 341 -2.76 17.45 8.36
C GLN A 341 -2.74 17.61 9.87
N MET A 342 -3.44 16.74 10.59
CA MET A 342 -3.37 16.69 12.05
C MET A 342 -1.92 16.57 12.53
N GLN A 343 -1.62 17.16 13.70
CA GLN A 343 -0.29 17.20 14.31
C GLN A 343 0.25 15.82 14.77
N ALA A 344 -0.45 14.72 14.47
CA ALA A 344 0.09 13.37 14.64
C ALA A 344 1.39 13.26 13.82
N ARG A 345 2.53 13.17 14.53
CA ARG A 345 3.93 13.11 14.05
C ARG A 345 4.03 13.11 12.52
N GLN A 346 4.05 14.31 11.92
CA GLN A 346 4.11 14.46 10.47
C GLN A 346 5.32 13.68 9.94
N THR A 347 5.05 12.60 9.21
CA THR A 347 6.10 11.85 8.53
C THR A 347 6.75 12.80 7.54
N MET A 348 8.05 13.04 7.62
CA MET A 348 8.72 14.06 6.79
C MET A 348 8.70 13.73 5.27
N TRP A 349 8.28 12.52 4.96
CA TRP A 349 8.21 11.94 3.62
C TRP A 349 7.06 10.92 3.54
N THR A 350 6.69 10.58 2.32
CA THR A 350 5.69 9.54 1.99
C THR A 350 6.19 8.68 0.83
N SER A 351 5.64 7.47 0.65
CA SER A 351 6.00 6.59 -0.45
C SER A 351 5.56 7.17 -1.79
N ASP A 352 6.48 7.32 -2.75
CA ASP A 352 6.15 7.73 -4.12
C ASP A 352 5.24 6.66 -4.74
N PRO A 353 4.01 6.97 -5.14
CA PRO A 353 3.11 5.99 -5.73
C PRO A 353 3.68 5.27 -6.96
N LYS A 354 4.62 5.91 -7.68
CA LYS A 354 5.34 5.31 -8.80
C LYS A 354 6.32 4.24 -8.39
N ASP A 355 6.89 4.33 -7.19
CA ASP A 355 7.96 3.46 -6.76
C ASP A 355 7.50 2.32 -5.86
N ARG A 356 6.24 2.34 -5.40
CA ARG A 356 5.59 1.30 -4.59
C ARG A 356 5.63 -0.09 -5.22
N LEU A 357 5.27 -1.05 -4.38
CA LEU A 357 5.01 -2.42 -4.78
C LEU A 357 3.53 -2.73 -4.75
N LEU A 358 3.14 -3.72 -5.55
CA LEU A 358 1.87 -4.42 -5.47
C LEU A 358 2.14 -5.86 -5.13
N PHE A 359 1.21 -6.47 -4.43
CA PHE A 359 1.30 -7.85 -4.02
C PHE A 359 0.07 -8.62 -4.49
N LEU A 360 0.28 -9.63 -5.33
CA LEU A 360 -0.75 -10.53 -5.82
C LEU A 360 -0.56 -11.91 -5.19
N ASN A 361 -1.51 -12.32 -4.33
CA ASN A 361 -1.57 -13.70 -3.87
C ASN A 361 -2.44 -14.51 -4.83
N MET A 362 -1.90 -15.58 -5.40
CA MET A 362 -2.66 -16.48 -6.27
C MET A 362 -3.17 -17.64 -5.45
N THR A 363 -4.48 -17.84 -5.40
CA THR A 363 -5.07 -19.03 -4.75
C THR A 363 -5.74 -19.92 -5.80
N GLY A 364 -5.52 -21.23 -5.66
CA GLY A 364 -6.17 -22.22 -6.52
C GLY A 364 -7.63 -22.43 -6.14
N ASN A 365 -8.50 -22.73 -7.12
CA ASN A 365 -9.92 -23.00 -6.85
C ASN A 365 -10.19 -24.29 -6.07
N TYR A 366 -9.24 -25.23 -6.03
CA TYR A 366 -9.51 -26.62 -5.66
C TYR A 366 -9.05 -27.01 -4.25
N HIS A 367 -8.26 -26.18 -3.57
CA HIS A 367 -7.92 -26.42 -2.17
C HIS A 367 -7.59 -25.10 -1.47
N PRO A 368 -8.39 -24.66 -0.48
CA PRO A 368 -8.09 -23.45 0.29
C PRO A 368 -6.79 -23.55 1.11
N ASN A 369 -6.21 -24.77 1.22
CA ASN A 369 -5.02 -25.03 2.02
C ASN A 369 -3.72 -25.05 1.19
N LEU A 370 -3.79 -24.84 -0.13
CA LEU A 370 -2.61 -24.75 -0.98
C LEU A 370 -2.44 -23.28 -1.38
N ASP A 371 -1.63 -22.56 -0.60
CA ASP A 371 -1.19 -21.23 -0.97
C ASP A 371 -0.46 -21.30 -2.30
N GLY A 372 -0.94 -20.55 -3.27
CA GLY A 372 -0.23 -20.42 -4.54
C GLY A 372 0.92 -19.43 -4.43
N PRO A 373 1.62 -19.21 -5.54
CA PRO A 373 2.73 -18.28 -5.56
C PRO A 373 2.26 -16.84 -5.36
N CYS A 374 3.09 -16.07 -4.68
CA CYS A 374 2.90 -14.63 -4.56
C CYS A 374 3.70 -13.91 -5.64
N ILE A 375 3.11 -12.92 -6.30
CA ILE A 375 3.80 -12.06 -7.27
C ILE A 375 3.85 -10.64 -6.73
N ILE A 376 5.06 -10.16 -6.51
CA ILE A 376 5.36 -8.75 -6.23
C ILE A 376 5.52 -8.04 -7.56
N ILE A 377 4.89 -6.87 -7.74
CA ILE A 377 4.93 -6.06 -8.97
C ILE A 377 5.36 -4.64 -8.62
N SER A 378 6.34 -4.09 -9.32
CA SER A 378 6.67 -2.66 -9.18
C SER A 378 5.59 -1.80 -9.84
N THR A 379 5.06 -0.79 -9.13
CA THR A 379 4.01 0.07 -9.67
C THR A 379 4.50 0.98 -10.80
N ARG A 380 5.83 1.16 -10.96
CA ARG A 380 6.45 1.97 -12.02
C ARG A 380 5.87 1.74 -13.40
N ILE A 381 5.51 0.48 -13.70
CA ILE A 381 4.97 0.09 -15.00
C ILE A 381 3.62 0.72 -15.33
N PHE A 382 2.87 1.17 -14.32
CA PHE A 382 1.55 1.76 -14.49
C PHE A 382 1.61 3.28 -14.71
N PHE A 383 2.80 3.89 -14.66
CA PHE A 383 2.99 5.33 -14.81
C PHE A 383 3.69 5.75 -16.10
N PHE A 384 3.85 4.82 -17.06
CA PHE A 384 4.28 5.17 -18.41
C PHE A 384 3.17 5.94 -19.16
N ARG A 385 3.57 6.97 -19.91
CA ARG A 385 2.63 7.83 -20.66
C ARG A 385 2.05 7.17 -21.90
N GLU A 386 2.85 6.35 -22.59
CA GLU A 386 2.48 5.70 -23.83
C GLU A 386 2.29 4.20 -23.57
N LEU A 387 1.06 3.82 -23.22
CA LEU A 387 0.71 2.43 -23.01
C LEU A 387 -0.10 1.92 -24.19
N ALA A 388 0.28 0.73 -24.69
CA ALA A 388 -0.56 0.01 -25.63
C ALA A 388 -1.84 -0.47 -24.90
N PRO A 389 -2.98 -0.60 -25.61
CA PRO A 389 -4.24 -1.02 -24.99
C PRO A 389 -4.15 -2.37 -24.27
N VAL A 390 -3.37 -3.31 -24.82
CA VAL A 390 -3.12 -4.64 -24.23
C VAL A 390 -1.64 -4.94 -24.28
N ILE A 391 -1.06 -5.30 -23.14
CA ILE A 391 0.39 -5.51 -22.97
C ILE A 391 0.63 -6.95 -22.50
N PRO A 392 1.13 -7.83 -23.38
CA PRO A 392 1.45 -9.21 -23.01
C PRO A 392 2.54 -9.31 -21.94
N TRP A 393 2.42 -10.29 -21.03
CA TRP A 393 3.37 -10.55 -19.93
C TRP A 393 4.83 -10.44 -20.35
N LYS A 394 5.22 -11.04 -21.48
CA LYS A 394 6.62 -11.07 -21.95
C LYS A 394 7.28 -9.70 -22.11
N TYR A 395 6.50 -8.63 -22.26
CA TYR A 395 7.02 -7.27 -22.45
C TYR A 395 7.14 -6.47 -21.14
N TRP A 396 6.35 -6.79 -20.11
CA TRP A 396 6.31 -6.00 -18.87
C TRP A 396 6.61 -6.83 -17.61
N GLY A 397 6.20 -8.09 -17.57
CA GLY A 397 6.22 -8.93 -16.37
C GLY A 397 7.62 -9.29 -15.89
N PRO A 398 8.46 -9.98 -16.69
CA PRO A 398 9.71 -10.58 -16.20
C PRO A 398 10.65 -9.63 -15.45
N LEU A 399 10.81 -8.39 -15.92
CA LEU A 399 11.74 -7.43 -15.30
C LEU A 399 11.12 -6.60 -14.17
N ASN A 400 9.79 -6.53 -14.08
CA ASN A 400 9.09 -5.67 -13.14
C ASN A 400 8.34 -6.45 -12.05
N THR A 401 8.53 -7.76 -12.01
CA THR A 401 7.89 -8.64 -11.03
C THR A 401 8.89 -9.54 -10.33
N ARG A 402 8.54 -10.01 -9.14
CA ARG A 402 9.23 -11.06 -8.39
C ARG A 402 8.21 -12.08 -7.92
N ALA A 403 8.40 -13.32 -8.33
CA ALA A 403 7.62 -14.44 -7.81
C ALA A 403 8.32 -15.03 -6.59
N LEU A 404 7.56 -15.15 -5.51
CA LEU A 404 7.94 -15.82 -4.28
C LEU A 404 7.15 -17.13 -4.18
N LEU A 405 7.86 -18.23 -3.94
CA LEU A 405 7.21 -19.50 -3.63
C LEU A 405 6.73 -19.43 -2.18
N SER A 406 5.41 -19.59 -1.95
CA SER A 406 4.94 -20.03 -0.65
C SER A 406 5.41 -21.47 -0.50
N LEU A 407 6.35 -21.71 0.42
CA LEU A 407 7.08 -22.98 0.40
C LEU A 407 6.26 -24.09 1.06
N THR A 408 5.40 -23.81 2.05
CA THR A 408 4.95 -24.92 2.89
C THR A 408 3.68 -24.78 3.74
N SER A 409 2.97 -23.64 3.85
CA SER A 409 1.76 -23.65 4.71
C SER A 409 0.95 -22.37 4.70
N SER A 410 -0.32 -22.50 5.10
CA SER A 410 -1.25 -21.44 5.54
C SER A 410 -0.73 -20.51 6.66
N TYR A 411 0.52 -20.68 7.10
CA TYR A 411 1.18 -19.91 8.16
C TYR A 411 2.25 -18.95 7.63
N ASP A 412 2.57 -18.98 6.33
CA ASP A 412 3.44 -17.97 5.72
C ASP A 412 2.64 -16.67 5.64
N GLN A 413 2.89 -15.78 6.61
CA GLN A 413 2.28 -14.45 6.66
C GLN A 413 3.16 -13.50 5.87
N GLU A 414 2.55 -12.78 4.94
CA GLU A 414 3.23 -11.83 4.08
C GLU A 414 2.51 -10.48 4.15
N TYR A 415 3.29 -9.42 4.32
CA TYR A 415 2.79 -8.06 4.34
C TYR A 415 3.71 -7.13 3.57
N MET A 416 3.15 -6.04 3.05
CA MET A 416 3.87 -5.11 2.20
C MET A 416 3.58 -3.68 2.63
N ASN A 417 4.64 -2.88 2.68
CA ASN A 417 4.54 -1.45 2.90
C ASN A 417 5.66 -0.71 2.16
N GLY A 418 5.28 0.25 1.33
CA GLY A 418 6.14 0.98 0.42
C GLY A 418 6.87 0.05 -0.54
N ASN A 419 8.19 0.03 -0.36
CA ASN A 419 9.13 -0.74 -1.17
C ASN A 419 9.62 -1.99 -0.45
N ARG A 420 8.98 -2.37 0.66
CA ARG A 420 9.39 -3.49 1.49
C ARG A 420 8.29 -4.53 1.57
N VAL A 421 8.72 -5.79 1.62
CA VAL A 421 7.87 -6.93 1.92
C VAL A 421 8.45 -7.64 3.13
N LEU A 422 7.60 -7.90 4.12
CA LEU A 422 7.95 -8.66 5.32
C LEU A 422 7.24 -10.00 5.25
N ARG A 423 7.97 -11.08 5.51
CA ARG A 423 7.47 -12.45 5.42
C ARG A 423 7.90 -13.26 6.64
N SER A 424 7.01 -14.06 7.22
CA SER A 424 7.44 -15.20 8.05
C SER A 424 7.85 -16.37 7.17
N SER A 425 8.98 -16.97 7.49
CA SER A 425 9.47 -18.18 6.82
C SER A 425 9.74 -19.22 7.88
N LEU A 426 9.08 -20.37 7.75
CA LEU A 426 9.40 -21.55 8.56
C LEU A 426 10.87 -21.96 8.34
N THR A 427 11.55 -22.28 9.43
CA THR A 427 12.85 -22.96 9.34
C THR A 427 12.58 -24.44 9.08
N VAL A 428 12.87 -24.89 7.85
CA VAL A 428 12.70 -26.31 7.49
C VAL A 428 13.71 -27.12 8.31
N THR A 429 13.21 -27.85 9.31
CA THR A 429 14.00 -28.88 9.98
C THR A 429 14.06 -30.11 9.08
N ASP A 430 15.17 -30.86 9.12
CA ASP A 430 15.45 -32.01 8.24
C ASP A 430 14.35 -33.10 8.19
N ARG A 431 13.33 -33.05 9.05
CA ARG A 431 12.32 -34.10 9.19
C ARG A 431 11.10 -33.98 8.27
N GLY A 432 10.99 -32.95 7.43
CA GLY A 432 10.00 -32.88 6.34
C GLY A 432 8.51 -32.84 6.76
N TRP A 433 8.19 -32.87 8.06
CA TRP A 433 6.83 -32.76 8.59
C TRP A 433 6.72 -31.49 9.43
N PHE A 434 5.65 -30.73 9.21
CA PHE A 434 5.30 -29.58 10.03
C PHE A 434 5.12 -30.00 11.48
N ARG A 435 5.86 -29.38 12.39
CA ARG A 435 5.57 -29.46 13.81
C ARG A 435 5.09 -28.10 14.30
N TRP A 436 4.11 -28.12 15.19
CA TRP A 436 3.55 -26.92 15.83
C TRP A 436 4.60 -26.13 16.63
N ASP A 437 5.70 -26.79 17.06
CA ASP A 437 6.84 -26.17 17.73
C ASP A 437 7.89 -25.58 16.75
N SER A 438 7.58 -25.48 15.46
CA SER A 438 8.53 -24.96 14.47
C SER A 438 8.81 -23.47 14.70
N GLU A 439 10.08 -23.11 14.63
CA GLU A 439 10.50 -21.71 14.63
C GLU A 439 10.36 -21.12 13.23
N CYS A 440 9.87 -19.88 13.15
CA CYS A 440 9.89 -19.06 11.96
C CYS A 440 10.84 -17.87 12.13
N ASP A 441 11.45 -17.48 11.01
CA ASP A 441 12.23 -16.27 10.87
C ASP A 441 11.40 -15.19 10.18
N LEU A 442 11.60 -13.94 10.57
CA LEU A 442 11.13 -12.81 9.79
C LEU A 442 12.15 -12.46 8.70
N ARG A 443 11.69 -12.38 7.45
CA ARG A 443 12.49 -11.99 6.29
C ARG A 443 11.96 -10.70 5.72
N MET A 444 12.81 -9.68 5.67
CA MET A 444 12.53 -8.39 5.06
C MET A 444 13.17 -8.34 3.68
N MET A 445 12.38 -8.01 2.67
CA MET A 445 12.79 -7.85 1.29
C MET A 445 12.62 -6.38 0.89
N ASP A 446 13.74 -5.65 0.75
CA ASP A 446 13.75 -4.23 0.35
C ASP A 446 14.00 -4.11 -1.16
N PHE A 447 13.01 -3.66 -1.90
CA PHE A 447 13.04 -3.46 -3.35
C PHE A 447 13.50 -2.04 -3.74
N SER A 448 13.91 -1.21 -2.77
CA SER A 448 14.43 0.12 -3.10
C SER A 448 15.73 0.01 -3.93
N PRO A 449 15.86 0.81 -5.01
CA PRO A 449 17.08 0.83 -5.81
C PRO A 449 18.33 1.15 -4.98
N LEU A 450 18.18 1.99 -3.95
CA LEU A 450 19.26 2.36 -3.06
C LEU A 450 19.72 1.18 -2.20
N ALA A 451 18.81 0.39 -1.62
CA ALA A 451 19.19 -0.82 -0.87
C ALA A 451 19.98 -1.79 -1.76
N VAL A 452 19.48 -2.07 -2.97
CA VAL A 452 20.14 -2.98 -3.93
C VAL A 452 21.54 -2.50 -4.33
N LYS A 453 21.75 -1.18 -4.41
CA LYS A 453 23.03 -0.58 -4.79
C LYS A 453 24.00 -0.48 -3.61
N HIS A 454 23.50 -0.18 -2.41
CA HIS A 454 24.30 0.19 -1.22
C HIS A 454 24.25 -0.83 -0.08
N HIS A 455 23.96 -2.11 -0.37
CA HIS A 455 24.11 -3.19 0.60
C HIS A 455 25.60 -3.32 1.07
N GLN A 456 26.01 -2.58 2.09
CA GLN A 456 27.39 -2.61 2.60
C GLN A 456 27.62 -3.87 3.45
N GLY A 457 27.39 -5.06 2.87
CA GLY A 457 27.48 -6.36 3.56
C GLY A 457 26.30 -6.69 4.48
N SER A 458 25.29 -5.83 4.56
CA SER A 458 24.03 -6.11 5.27
C SER A 458 23.01 -6.69 4.29
N GLY A 459 22.61 -7.93 4.52
CA GLY A 459 21.64 -8.65 3.69
C GLY A 459 22.21 -9.28 2.41
N ARG A 460 21.42 -10.15 1.80
CA ARG A 460 21.70 -10.80 0.52
C ARG A 460 21.01 -10.04 -0.61
N VAL A 461 21.78 -9.58 -1.60
CA VAL A 461 21.19 -9.04 -2.84
C VAL A 461 20.74 -10.18 -3.74
N VAL A 462 19.46 -10.18 -4.10
CA VAL A 462 18.86 -11.12 -5.03
C VAL A 462 18.61 -10.40 -6.35
N LYS A 463 19.36 -10.79 -7.39
CA LYS A 463 19.26 -10.23 -8.76
C LYS A 463 18.95 -11.29 -9.79
N GLU A 464 19.24 -12.54 -9.46
CA GLU A 464 18.98 -13.70 -10.28
C GLU A 464 17.47 -13.82 -10.61
N PRO A 465 17.12 -14.29 -11.81
CA PRO A 465 15.73 -14.60 -12.14
C PRO A 465 15.19 -15.73 -11.25
N SER A 466 13.97 -15.56 -10.73
CA SER A 466 13.19 -16.62 -10.08
C SER A 466 12.26 -17.23 -11.10
N THR A 467 12.28 -18.57 -11.23
CA THR A 467 11.41 -19.32 -12.13
C THR A 467 10.57 -20.28 -11.32
N ILE A 468 9.26 -20.07 -11.31
CA ILE A 468 8.31 -20.91 -10.60
C ILE A 468 7.45 -21.70 -11.59
N LYS A 469 7.08 -22.92 -11.22
CA LYS A 469 6.12 -23.73 -11.97
C LYS A 469 4.76 -23.57 -11.30
N VAL A 470 3.85 -22.86 -11.96
CA VAL A 470 2.47 -22.71 -11.51
C VAL A 470 1.68 -23.89 -12.05
N VAL A 471 1.22 -24.76 -11.16
CA VAL A 471 0.34 -25.87 -11.51
C VAL A 471 -1.09 -25.42 -11.31
N THR A 472 -1.89 -25.53 -12.35
CA THR A 472 -3.31 -25.15 -12.31
C THR A 472 -4.15 -26.41 -12.18
N GLY A 473 -5.41 -26.29 -11.74
CA GLY A 473 -6.28 -27.44 -11.46
C GLY A 473 -6.53 -28.40 -12.63
N LYS A 474 -6.14 -28.03 -13.87
CA LYS A 474 -6.21 -28.90 -15.06
C LYS A 474 -4.90 -29.64 -15.38
N ASN A 475 -3.95 -29.70 -14.44
CA ASN A 475 -2.57 -30.18 -14.67
C ASN A 475 -1.77 -29.37 -15.70
N GLU A 476 -2.28 -28.22 -16.14
CA GLU A 476 -1.50 -27.31 -16.97
C GLU A 476 -0.40 -26.69 -16.10
N LYS A 477 0.84 -26.80 -16.57
CA LYS A 477 2.02 -26.26 -15.89
C LYS A 477 2.50 -25.07 -16.69
N PHE A 478 2.42 -23.89 -16.10
CA PHE A 478 3.00 -22.68 -16.67
C PHE A 478 4.28 -22.33 -15.92
N VAL A 479 5.27 -21.85 -16.66
CA VAL A 479 6.56 -21.45 -16.11
C VAL A 479 6.59 -19.93 -16.06
N LEU A 480 6.74 -19.38 -14.86
CA LEU A 480 6.74 -17.94 -14.63
C LEU A 480 8.14 -17.52 -14.21
N THR A 481 8.83 -16.78 -15.09
CA THR A 481 10.16 -16.22 -14.82
C THR A 481 10.06 -14.74 -14.50
N THR A 482 10.67 -14.32 -13.40
CA THR A 482 10.60 -12.99 -12.79
C THR A 482 11.97 -12.55 -12.29
N CYS A 483 12.24 -11.24 -12.21
CA CYS A 483 13.61 -10.74 -12.03
C CYS A 483 13.70 -9.38 -11.30
N LEU A 484 12.65 -8.92 -10.63
CA LEU A 484 12.69 -7.66 -9.88
C LEU A 484 13.67 -7.78 -8.70
N PRO A 485 14.78 -7.01 -8.65
CA PRO A 485 15.83 -7.19 -7.66
C PRO A 485 15.45 -6.63 -6.29
N TYR A 486 15.99 -7.22 -5.23
CA TYR A 486 15.79 -6.77 -3.85
C TYR A 486 16.98 -7.13 -2.95
N VAL A 487 17.01 -6.55 -1.76
CA VAL A 487 17.88 -6.98 -0.66
C VAL A 487 17.05 -7.77 0.34
N GLU A 488 17.46 -9.00 0.63
CA GLU A 488 16.89 -9.83 1.67
C GLU A 488 17.69 -9.67 2.98
N VAL A 489 17.01 -9.40 4.08
CA VAL A 489 17.58 -9.40 5.43
C VAL A 489 16.73 -10.33 6.28
N VAL A 490 17.39 -11.27 6.97
CA VAL A 490 16.72 -12.23 7.86
C VAL A 490 16.92 -11.76 9.29
N SER A 491 15.85 -11.76 10.07
CA SER A 491 15.93 -11.47 11.50
C SER A 491 16.76 -12.53 12.21
N ASN A 492 17.56 -12.11 13.18
CA ASN A 492 18.23 -13.04 14.09
C ASN A 492 17.27 -13.61 15.15
N ARG A 493 16.09 -13.00 15.30
CA ARG A 493 15.08 -13.41 16.26
C ARG A 493 14.18 -14.47 15.66
N LYS A 494 14.03 -15.58 16.40
CA LYS A 494 13.10 -16.66 16.11
C LYS A 494 11.75 -16.40 16.76
N PHE A 495 10.69 -16.83 16.09
CA PHE A 495 9.31 -16.78 16.60
C PHE A 495 8.72 -18.18 16.49
N ARG A 496 7.78 -18.54 17.36
CA ARG A 496 7.05 -19.80 17.15
C ARG A 496 6.00 -19.58 16.07
N ALA A 497 5.89 -20.52 15.14
CA ALA A 497 4.98 -20.41 14.01
C ALA A 497 3.50 -20.52 14.42
N ASP A 498 3.20 -21.30 15.46
CA ASP A 498 1.85 -21.46 15.99
C ASP A 498 1.31 -20.21 16.68
N ASP A 499 2.20 -19.38 17.22
CA ASP A 499 1.82 -18.12 17.84
C ASP A 499 1.46 -17.03 16.82
N LEU A 500 1.82 -17.13 15.53
CA LEU A 500 1.77 -16.00 14.59
C LEU A 500 0.52 -16.03 13.70
N ALA A 501 -0.49 -15.24 14.06
CA ALA A 501 -1.75 -15.15 13.31
C ALA A 501 -1.64 -14.25 12.08
N SER A 502 -1.00 -13.09 12.22
CA SER A 502 -0.74 -12.18 11.09
C SER A 502 0.47 -11.28 11.34
N ILE A 503 1.03 -10.75 10.26
CA ILE A 503 2.12 -9.76 10.31
C ILE A 503 1.62 -8.51 9.61
N GLN A 504 1.83 -7.35 10.22
CA GLN A 504 1.68 -6.05 9.57
C GLN A 504 2.89 -5.19 9.93
N PHE A 505 3.23 -4.18 9.15
CA PHE A 505 4.27 -3.23 9.54
C PHE A 505 4.03 -1.86 8.94
N ASP A 506 4.45 -0.83 9.66
CA ASP A 506 4.40 0.55 9.21
C ASP A 506 5.80 1.09 8.88
N GLN A 507 5.98 2.38 9.07
CA GLN A 507 7.22 3.08 8.77
C GLN A 507 8.41 2.67 9.64
N ASP A 508 8.19 2.36 10.91
CA ASP A 508 9.22 2.13 11.94
C ASP A 508 8.86 0.96 12.88
N ARG A 509 7.69 0.34 12.70
CA ARG A 509 7.20 -0.72 13.59
C ARG A 509 6.73 -1.93 12.81
N ILE A 510 6.96 -3.10 13.39
CA ILE A 510 6.38 -4.37 12.98
C ILE A 510 5.36 -4.79 14.03
N TYR A 511 4.17 -5.17 13.59
CA TYR A 511 3.08 -5.69 14.38
C TYR A 511 2.94 -7.18 14.12
N LEU A 512 3.12 -7.99 15.15
CA LEU A 512 2.90 -9.43 15.11
C LEU A 512 1.63 -9.70 15.90
N ASP A 513 0.56 -10.06 15.21
CA ASP A 513 -0.67 -10.52 15.84
C ASP A 513 -0.47 -11.96 16.28
N ARG A 514 -0.63 -12.20 17.58
CA ARG A 514 -0.32 -13.47 18.22
C ARG A 514 -1.54 -14.09 18.88
N TYR A 515 -1.66 -15.40 18.73
CA TYR A 515 -2.69 -16.20 19.37
C TYR A 515 -2.02 -17.18 20.34
N ASP A 516 -2.31 -17.06 21.63
CA ASP A 516 -1.88 -18.07 22.61
C ASP A 516 -2.98 -19.13 22.74
N PRO A 517 -2.78 -20.35 22.20
CA PRO A 517 -3.79 -21.40 22.26
C PRO A 517 -4.01 -21.94 23.68
N LEU A 518 -3.09 -21.72 24.62
CA LEU A 518 -3.19 -22.21 26.00
C LEU A 518 -4.04 -21.28 26.86
N ASP A 519 -3.85 -19.97 26.71
CA ASP A 519 -4.60 -18.94 27.45
C ASP A 519 -5.85 -18.47 26.68
N LEU A 520 -6.00 -18.92 25.42
CA LEU A 520 -7.01 -18.42 24.47
C LEU A 520 -6.99 -16.89 24.40
N SER A 521 -5.79 -16.30 24.51
CA SER A 521 -5.60 -14.86 24.55
C SER A 521 -4.94 -14.34 23.29
N ASP A 522 -5.53 -13.26 22.78
CA ASP A 522 -4.99 -12.55 21.65
C ASP A 522 -4.04 -11.46 22.15
N GLN A 523 -2.86 -11.38 21.55
CA GLN A 523 -1.82 -10.42 21.92
C GLN A 523 -1.21 -9.82 20.66
N VAL A 524 -0.75 -8.58 20.76
CA VAL A 524 0.00 -7.94 19.68
C VAL A 524 1.39 -7.64 20.19
N GLU A 525 2.40 -8.17 19.50
CA GLU A 525 3.77 -7.78 19.73
C GLU A 525 4.18 -6.68 18.76
N VAL A 526 4.67 -5.57 19.32
CA VAL A 526 5.08 -4.37 18.59
C VAL A 526 6.59 -4.27 18.67
N ILE A 527 7.25 -4.44 17.54
CA ILE A 527 8.70 -4.39 17.40
C ILE A 527 9.07 -3.06 16.75
N THR A 528 9.92 -2.27 17.41
CA THR A 528 10.45 -1.02 16.84
C THR A 528 11.77 -1.30 16.13
N ILE A 529 11.89 -0.85 14.87
CA ILE A 529 13.07 -1.03 14.02
C ILE A 529 13.94 0.21 14.00
#